data_AF-A0A2N1N0S5-F1
#
_entry.id   AF-A0A2N1N0S5-F1
#
_cell.length_a   1.000
_cell.length_b   1.000
_cell.length_c   1.000
_cell.angle_alpha   90.00
_cell.angle_beta   90.00
_cell.angle_gamma   90.00
#
_symmetry.space_group_name_H-M   'P 1'
#
loop_
_entity.id
_entity.type
_entity.pdbx_description
1 polymer ?
#
loop_
_entity_poly.entity_id
_entity_poly.type
_entity_poly.pdbx_seq_one_letter_code
_entity_poly.pdbx_strand_id
1 'polypeptide(L)'
;MPPNNTGLTSTWIFESLLFGGYLITKRDGVIDGMYFCVYPESGNITCPSGLEQPVKINSNYAYTVLPNNTLLIAQIEYNNTWRLHVIDLPKQTERGNGYFNTNIKSTYPEIHSSINSDITNISIDFYKPVTLSSDVDGKILIYQKIGQKIILRQKTFATQCKLDNDDTRVIIDILNSTFSKSGGIYFVKIENNFVKDRNYREPLLGVKENVWSFTIEDKKMTYTFTSSTTGLFRLTEKGTEYCEGLSDDKQNKFFDELLDELADAVQILRNRLSKYKNYQIDPNSNKSKQKKFLISIKIEETKNEYEKDVDTVIKDISYMMSNNNQTPIGNYQLAYLDSNYGFNPAPDYWQEYKFKLLGILLILIALIVLFILASIREKKGQNIAIFKFALFIFDFIADILFLTNNADDVRELYIPSIIFFTIPIVFNTIFAFLIIIKENKKSEFSHWFMENSKFASIFTILAGVDVEILGILESNIAGFKVFQAPLSDSVRKKIFWGAFSNLFIEDIPQLIIQICYRISVITYDIIPILSLTSSSINLIINIVGRLYQAIIYVRKRRLQPLSIIERDDELIKDTK
;
A
#
# COMPACT_ATOMS: atom_id res chain seq x y z
N MET A 1 -42.23 -8.43 57.08
CA MET A 1 -41.45 -9.58 57.61
C MET A 1 -41.56 -10.72 56.62
N PRO A 2 -40.45 -11.37 56.21
CA PRO A 2 -40.54 -12.60 55.44
C PRO A 2 -41.20 -13.69 56.32
N PRO A 3 -42.01 -14.60 55.75
CA PRO A 3 -42.65 -15.66 56.51
C PRO A 3 -41.59 -16.62 57.09
N ASN A 4 -41.85 -17.08 58.32
CA ASN A 4 -41.00 -17.90 59.17
C ASN A 4 -40.18 -18.96 58.42
N ASN A 5 -38.86 -18.93 58.62
CA ASN A 5 -37.94 -19.99 58.26
C ASN A 5 -38.10 -21.16 59.24
N THR A 6 -38.78 -22.23 58.81
CA THR A 6 -38.64 -23.55 59.42
C THR A 6 -38.22 -24.54 58.35
N GLY A 7 -36.98 -25.01 58.46
CA GLY A 7 -36.50 -26.26 57.84
C GLY A 7 -35.91 -26.16 56.43
N LEU A 8 -34.63 -26.52 56.33
CA LEU A 8 -33.86 -26.92 55.13
C LEU A 8 -33.52 -25.82 54.10
N THR A 9 -32.25 -25.37 54.17
CA THR A 9 -31.39 -24.93 53.05
C THR A 9 -32.06 -24.20 51.86
N SER A 10 -32.73 -23.08 52.11
CA SER A 10 -33.20 -22.20 51.01
C SER A 10 -32.75 -20.76 51.23
N THR A 11 -31.57 -20.44 50.72
CA THR A 11 -31.04 -19.07 50.64
C THR A 11 -31.81 -18.27 49.60
N TRP A 12 -32.35 -17.12 50.00
CA TRP A 12 -32.84 -16.10 49.08
C TRP A 12 -31.68 -15.57 48.23
N ILE A 13 -31.88 -15.49 46.92
CA ILE A 13 -30.91 -14.92 45.98
C ILE A 13 -31.39 -13.51 45.62
N PHE A 14 -30.48 -12.55 45.63
CA PHE A 14 -30.73 -11.16 45.28
C PHE A 14 -29.98 -10.81 43.99
N GLU A 15 -30.71 -10.30 43.01
CA GLU A 15 -30.18 -9.81 41.73
C GLU A 15 -30.59 -8.35 41.55
N SER A 16 -29.64 -7.45 41.32
CA SER A 16 -29.94 -6.01 41.13
C SER A 16 -30.69 -5.77 39.83
N LEU A 17 -31.75 -4.95 39.88
CA LEU A 17 -32.52 -4.57 38.69
C LEU A 17 -32.04 -3.25 38.10
N LEU A 18 -31.99 -3.18 36.77
CA LEU A 18 -31.54 -1.99 36.03
C LEU A 18 -32.36 -0.74 36.34
N PHE A 19 -33.67 -0.90 36.53
CA PHE A 19 -34.61 0.18 36.83
C PHE A 19 -34.90 0.32 38.33
N GLY A 20 -33.95 -0.11 39.18
CA GLY A 20 -34.01 0.05 40.64
C GLY A 20 -34.63 -1.14 41.37
N GLY A 21 -34.17 -1.35 42.61
CA GLY A 21 -34.56 -2.48 43.45
C GLY A 21 -33.80 -3.78 43.15
N TYR A 22 -34.21 -4.86 43.82
CA TYR A 22 -33.63 -6.19 43.66
C TYR A 22 -34.71 -7.21 43.29
N LEU A 23 -34.43 -8.09 42.33
CA LEU A 23 -35.17 -9.33 42.17
C LEU A 23 -34.70 -10.30 43.27
N ILE A 24 -35.65 -10.70 44.09
CA ILE A 24 -35.50 -11.68 45.15
C ILE A 24 -36.09 -12.99 44.65
N THR A 25 -35.29 -14.05 44.70
CA THR A 25 -35.76 -15.39 44.34
C THR A 25 -35.52 -16.42 45.42
N LYS A 26 -36.45 -17.38 45.56
CA LYS A 26 -36.33 -18.52 46.48
C LYS A 26 -36.87 -19.78 45.83
N ARG A 27 -36.10 -20.85 45.90
CA ARG A 27 -36.54 -22.17 45.45
C ARG A 27 -37.46 -22.81 46.48
N ASP A 28 -38.51 -23.44 46.00
CA ASP A 28 -39.42 -24.27 46.78
C ASP A 28 -39.30 -25.72 46.29
N GLY A 29 -38.55 -26.52 47.04
CA GLY A 29 -38.27 -27.91 46.70
C GLY A 29 -39.45 -28.87 46.93
N VAL A 30 -40.56 -28.40 47.50
CA VAL A 30 -41.75 -29.25 47.72
C VAL A 30 -42.62 -29.33 46.47
N ILE A 31 -42.64 -28.28 45.65
CA ILE A 31 -43.49 -28.19 44.46
C ILE A 31 -42.72 -27.95 43.15
N ASP A 32 -41.39 -28.12 43.16
CA ASP A 32 -40.49 -27.77 42.05
C ASP A 32 -40.76 -26.35 41.52
N GLY A 33 -40.93 -25.41 42.47
CA GLY A 33 -41.37 -24.05 42.21
C GLY A 33 -40.32 -23.02 42.60
N MET A 34 -40.49 -21.80 42.08
CA MET A 34 -39.62 -20.68 42.40
C MET A 34 -40.44 -19.43 42.69
N TYR A 35 -40.14 -18.80 43.83
CA TYR A 35 -40.66 -17.49 44.18
C TYR A 35 -39.87 -16.42 43.43
N PHE A 36 -40.57 -15.48 42.81
CA PHE A 36 -40.01 -14.27 42.22
C PHE A 36 -40.70 -13.06 42.83
N CYS A 37 -39.96 -12.25 43.58
CA CYS A 37 -40.49 -11.00 44.12
C CYS A 37 -39.49 -9.87 43.94
N VAL A 38 -39.97 -8.64 43.81
CA VAL A 38 -39.16 -7.45 43.66
C VAL A 38 -39.11 -6.72 44.99
N TYR A 39 -37.92 -6.35 45.40
CA TYR A 39 -37.63 -5.53 46.56
C TYR A 39 -37.26 -4.12 46.10
N PRO A 40 -38.23 -3.19 46.06
CA PRO A 40 -37.96 -1.81 45.70
C PRO A 40 -37.26 -1.06 46.85
N GLU A 41 -36.61 0.06 46.53
CA GLU A 41 -35.99 0.95 47.53
C GLU A 41 -37.00 1.51 48.54
N SER A 42 -38.29 1.56 48.18
CA SER A 42 -39.38 1.97 49.08
C SER A 42 -39.63 0.97 50.23
N GLY A 43 -39.05 -0.23 50.17
CA GLY A 43 -39.10 -1.25 51.22
C GLY A 43 -40.31 -2.20 51.16
N ASN A 44 -41.29 -1.95 50.27
CA ASN A 44 -42.48 -2.78 50.12
C ASN A 44 -42.29 -3.86 49.04
N ILE A 45 -42.11 -5.11 49.46
CA ILE A 45 -41.92 -6.24 48.54
C ILE A 45 -43.17 -6.44 47.68
N THR A 46 -42.99 -6.44 46.36
CA THR A 46 -44.06 -6.69 45.39
C THR A 46 -43.66 -7.85 44.49
N CYS A 47 -44.52 -8.85 44.30
CA CYS A 47 -44.23 -9.91 43.32
C CYS A 47 -44.81 -9.53 41.94
N PRO A 48 -44.16 -9.90 40.82
CA PRO A 48 -44.59 -9.48 39.50
C PRO A 48 -46.04 -9.85 39.22
N SER A 49 -46.82 -8.89 38.74
CA SER A 49 -48.23 -9.07 38.42
C SER A 49 -48.39 -10.11 37.30
N GLY A 50 -49.35 -11.04 37.43
CA GLY A 50 -49.56 -12.10 36.44
C GLY A 50 -48.78 -13.40 36.68
N LEU A 51 -48.04 -13.50 37.80
CA LEU A 51 -47.47 -14.76 38.28
C LEU A 51 -48.14 -15.22 39.56
N GLU A 52 -48.76 -16.39 39.51
CA GLU A 52 -49.12 -17.12 40.73
C GLU A 52 -47.85 -17.72 41.33
N GLN A 53 -47.50 -17.26 42.54
CA GLN A 53 -46.31 -17.70 43.27
C GLN A 53 -46.68 -18.87 44.19
N PRO A 54 -45.86 -19.95 44.26
CA PRO A 54 -44.57 -20.13 43.59
C PRO A 54 -44.77 -20.60 42.14
N VAL A 55 -43.91 -20.11 41.25
CA VAL A 55 -43.99 -20.43 39.83
C VAL A 55 -43.39 -21.80 39.57
N LYS A 56 -44.17 -22.72 38.99
CA LYS A 56 -43.63 -24.00 38.52
C LYS A 56 -42.59 -23.76 37.44
N ILE A 57 -41.38 -24.25 37.64
CA ILE A 57 -40.21 -23.99 36.79
C ILE A 57 -39.63 -25.31 36.30
N ASN A 58 -38.68 -25.26 35.35
CA ASN A 58 -37.98 -26.46 34.93
C ASN A 58 -37.06 -27.03 36.03
N SER A 59 -36.62 -28.28 35.87
CA SER A 59 -35.75 -28.98 36.83
C SER A 59 -34.43 -28.26 37.11
N ASN A 60 -34.00 -27.35 36.22
CA ASN A 60 -32.79 -26.54 36.38
C ASN A 60 -33.06 -25.15 37.02
N TYR A 61 -34.31 -24.83 37.38
CA TYR A 61 -34.71 -23.54 37.93
C TYR A 61 -34.22 -22.36 37.09
N ALA A 62 -34.33 -22.46 35.76
CA ALA A 62 -33.72 -21.52 34.82
C ALA A 62 -34.59 -20.26 34.63
N TYR A 63 -33.98 -19.10 34.91
CA TYR A 63 -34.55 -17.78 34.65
C TYR A 63 -33.44 -16.78 34.31
N THR A 64 -33.82 -15.64 33.74
CA THR A 64 -32.91 -14.51 33.53
C THR A 64 -33.70 -13.20 33.43
N VAL A 65 -33.10 -12.10 33.91
CA VAL A 65 -33.63 -10.75 33.69
C VAL A 65 -33.06 -10.19 32.38
N LEU A 66 -33.94 -9.87 31.45
CA LEU A 66 -33.58 -9.30 30.16
C LEU A 66 -33.35 -7.78 30.27
N PRO A 67 -32.50 -7.18 29.40
CA PRO A 67 -32.17 -5.75 29.44
C PRO A 67 -33.37 -4.80 29.31
N ASN A 68 -34.46 -5.26 28.69
CA ASN A 68 -35.71 -4.51 28.58
C ASN A 68 -36.58 -4.55 29.87
N ASN A 69 -36.01 -5.00 30.99
CA ASN A 69 -36.67 -5.13 32.29
C ASN A 69 -37.77 -6.17 32.33
N THR A 70 -37.58 -7.29 31.63
CA THR A 70 -38.50 -8.43 31.70
C THR A 70 -37.82 -9.64 32.31
N LEU A 71 -38.59 -10.43 33.04
CA LEU A 71 -38.16 -11.70 33.61
C LEU A 71 -38.57 -12.82 32.65
N LEU A 72 -37.57 -13.56 32.16
CA LEU A 72 -37.75 -14.76 31.34
C LEU A 72 -37.63 -15.99 32.23
N ILE A 73 -38.64 -16.85 32.23
CA ILE A 73 -38.74 -18.05 33.07
C ILE A 73 -38.96 -19.27 32.19
N ALA A 74 -38.17 -20.34 32.39
CA ALA A 74 -38.37 -21.61 31.71
C ALA A 74 -39.32 -22.52 32.51
N GLN A 75 -40.48 -22.84 31.97
CA GLN A 75 -41.50 -23.66 32.65
C GLN A 75 -41.66 -25.03 31.97
N ILE A 76 -41.91 -26.06 32.78
CA ILE A 76 -42.28 -27.40 32.29
C ILE A 76 -43.80 -27.45 32.10
N GLU A 77 -44.22 -27.95 30.94
CA GLU A 77 -45.59 -28.30 30.60
C GLU A 77 -45.80 -29.83 30.68
N TYR A 78 -46.93 -30.33 30.18
CA TYR A 78 -47.24 -31.76 30.16
C TYR A 78 -46.41 -32.51 29.11
N ASN A 79 -46.03 -33.77 29.36
CA ASN A 79 -45.30 -34.65 28.41
C ASN A 79 -43.91 -34.15 27.96
N ASN A 80 -43.08 -33.66 28.88
CA ASN A 80 -41.70 -33.19 28.59
C ASN A 80 -41.62 -32.00 27.61
N THR A 81 -42.71 -31.27 27.38
CA THR A 81 -42.66 -29.98 26.69
C THR A 81 -42.28 -28.87 27.67
N TRP A 82 -41.70 -27.78 27.16
CA TRP A 82 -41.33 -26.61 27.94
C TRP A 82 -41.75 -25.34 27.20
N ARG A 83 -42.00 -24.28 27.96
CA ARG A 83 -42.26 -22.95 27.43
C ARG A 83 -41.39 -21.90 28.09
N LEU A 84 -41.18 -20.79 27.39
CA LEU A 84 -40.59 -19.59 27.95
C LEU A 84 -41.70 -18.60 28.27
N HIS A 85 -41.82 -18.26 29.54
CA HIS A 85 -42.76 -17.27 30.01
C HIS A 85 -42.02 -15.96 30.26
N VAL A 86 -42.50 -14.87 29.64
CA VAL A 86 -41.91 -13.53 29.74
C VAL A 86 -42.87 -12.64 30.50
N ILE A 87 -42.38 -11.96 31.54
CA ILE A 87 -43.18 -11.06 32.37
C ILE A 87 -42.45 -9.75 32.56
N ASP A 88 -43.17 -8.64 32.47
CA ASP A 88 -42.62 -7.32 32.75
C ASP A 88 -42.35 -7.16 34.25
N LEU A 89 -41.15 -6.69 34.59
CA LEU A 89 -40.82 -6.31 35.95
C LEU A 89 -41.23 -4.85 36.21
N PRO A 90 -41.68 -4.51 37.42
CA PRO A 90 -41.98 -3.13 37.78
C PRO A 90 -40.72 -2.27 37.72
N LYS A 91 -40.82 -1.10 37.06
CA LYS A 91 -39.75 -0.10 37.00
C LYS A 91 -39.90 0.84 38.21
N GLN A 92 -38.84 0.99 39.00
CA GLN A 92 -38.83 1.93 40.14
C GLN A 92 -38.43 3.34 39.73
N THR A 93 -37.93 3.50 38.50
CA THR A 93 -37.55 4.79 37.92
C THR A 93 -37.86 4.82 36.44
N GLU A 94 -38.31 5.98 35.96
CA GLU A 94 -38.50 6.24 34.52
C GLU A 94 -37.20 6.71 33.85
N ARG A 95 -36.10 6.89 34.60
CA ARG A 95 -34.83 7.51 34.16
C ARG A 95 -34.03 6.76 33.09
N GLY A 96 -34.60 5.81 32.36
CA GLY A 96 -33.88 5.06 31.31
C GLY A 96 -33.93 5.71 29.92
N ASN A 97 -34.93 6.56 29.63
CA ASN A 97 -35.08 7.32 28.38
C ASN A 97 -34.76 6.56 27.07
N GLY A 98 -35.02 5.25 27.02
CA GLY A 98 -34.72 4.37 25.88
C GLY A 98 -33.28 3.82 25.80
N TYR A 99 -32.33 4.33 26.60
CA TYR A 99 -30.92 3.91 26.58
C TYR A 99 -30.63 2.62 27.35
N PHE A 100 -31.61 2.10 28.09
CA PHE A 100 -31.43 1.01 29.08
C PHE A 100 -30.27 1.31 30.04
N ASN A 101 -30.16 2.57 30.44
CA ASN A 101 -29.18 3.08 31.39
C ASN A 101 -29.81 4.23 32.19
N THR A 102 -29.98 4.05 33.49
CA THR A 102 -30.70 5.00 34.35
C THR A 102 -29.88 6.23 34.75
N ASN A 103 -28.60 6.28 34.36
CA ASN A 103 -27.71 7.41 34.63
C ASN A 103 -27.73 8.45 33.49
N ILE A 104 -28.12 8.04 32.28
CA ILE A 104 -28.15 8.90 31.09
C ILE A 104 -29.47 9.69 31.08
N LYS A 105 -29.36 11.01 31.01
CA LYS A 105 -30.48 11.94 30.90
C LYS A 105 -30.89 12.13 29.44
N SER A 106 -29.94 12.44 28.57
CA SER A 106 -30.18 12.70 27.15
C SER A 106 -28.89 12.51 26.35
N THR A 107 -29.01 12.39 25.03
CA THR A 107 -27.86 12.39 24.12
C THR A 107 -28.13 13.31 22.94
N TYR A 108 -27.06 13.81 22.35
CA TYR A 108 -27.07 14.37 21.02
C TYR A 108 -26.12 13.54 20.15
N PRO A 109 -26.59 12.93 19.05
CA PRO A 109 -27.97 12.92 18.55
C PRO A 109 -28.92 12.16 19.47
N GLU A 110 -30.21 12.45 19.40
CA GLU A 110 -31.23 11.70 20.14
C GLU A 110 -31.46 10.33 19.49
N ILE A 111 -31.98 9.36 20.27
CA ILE A 111 -32.38 8.04 19.73
C ILE A 111 -33.44 8.23 18.63
N HIS A 112 -33.24 7.54 17.51
CA HIS A 112 -34.06 7.55 16.31
C HIS A 112 -34.20 8.91 15.62
N SER A 113 -33.34 9.87 15.96
CA SER A 113 -33.28 11.15 15.28
C SER A 113 -32.65 11.04 13.88
N SER A 114 -32.88 12.09 13.07
CA SER A 114 -32.22 12.31 11.78
C SER A 114 -31.35 13.55 11.89
N ILE A 115 -30.10 13.46 11.45
CA ILE A 115 -29.12 14.55 11.54
C ILE A 115 -28.31 14.68 10.25
N ASN A 116 -27.67 15.84 10.11
CA ASN A 116 -26.73 16.11 9.03
C ASN A 116 -25.36 15.44 9.29
N SER A 117 -24.62 15.12 8.23
CA SER A 117 -23.31 14.46 8.30
C SER A 117 -22.16 15.37 8.76
N ASP A 118 -22.38 16.67 8.87
CA ASP A 118 -21.38 17.70 9.18
C ASP A 118 -21.23 17.98 10.69
N ILE A 119 -21.85 17.19 11.54
CA ILE A 119 -21.70 17.32 12.99
C ILE A 119 -20.25 17.07 13.41
N THR A 120 -19.74 17.94 14.28
CA THR A 120 -18.35 17.86 14.78
C THR A 120 -18.24 17.12 16.10
N ASN A 121 -19.34 16.95 16.82
CA ASN A 121 -19.37 16.27 18.10
C ASN A 121 -20.70 15.54 18.34
N ILE A 122 -20.64 14.59 19.26
CA ILE A 122 -21.80 13.98 19.90
C ILE A 122 -21.66 14.18 21.41
N SER A 123 -22.77 14.17 22.15
CA SER A 123 -22.75 14.39 23.59
C SER A 123 -23.68 13.47 24.35
N ILE A 124 -23.32 13.23 25.61
CA ILE A 124 -24.12 12.45 26.56
C ILE A 124 -24.29 13.30 27.81
N ASP A 125 -25.52 13.61 28.17
CA ASP A 125 -25.86 14.28 29.43
C ASP A 125 -26.25 13.22 30.47
N PHE A 126 -25.67 13.34 31.66
CA PHE A 126 -25.95 12.49 32.82
C PHE A 126 -26.78 13.25 33.86
N TYR A 127 -27.53 12.51 34.68
CA TYR A 127 -28.27 13.11 35.80
C TYR A 127 -27.38 13.60 36.94
N LYS A 128 -26.19 13.01 37.08
CA LYS A 128 -25.21 13.35 38.11
C LYS A 128 -23.84 13.59 37.47
N PRO A 129 -22.97 14.39 38.11
CA PRO A 129 -21.60 14.59 37.64
C PRO A 129 -20.82 13.29 37.53
N VAL A 130 -20.07 13.14 36.44
CA VAL A 130 -19.26 11.95 36.14
C VAL A 130 -17.79 12.31 36.03
N THR A 131 -16.94 11.28 36.02
CA THR A 131 -15.52 11.40 35.67
C THR A 131 -15.20 10.43 34.54
N LEU A 132 -14.35 10.86 33.61
CA LEU A 132 -13.88 10.02 32.51
C LEU A 132 -13.02 8.90 33.07
N SER A 133 -13.20 7.69 32.54
CA SER A 133 -12.38 6.56 32.95
C SER A 133 -10.94 6.74 32.48
N SER A 134 -10.00 6.51 33.41
CA SER A 134 -8.56 6.43 33.12
C SER A 134 -8.14 5.04 32.63
N ASP A 135 -9.05 4.05 32.68
CA ASP A 135 -8.76 2.66 32.34
C ASP A 135 -8.82 2.46 30.81
N VAL A 136 -7.97 1.58 30.28
CA VAL A 136 -7.85 1.31 28.83
C VAL A 136 -9.16 0.74 28.23
N ASP A 137 -10.07 0.27 29.07
CA ASP A 137 -11.32 -0.41 28.67
C ASP A 137 -12.51 0.54 28.51
N GLY A 138 -12.42 1.80 28.94
CA GLY A 138 -13.52 2.75 28.80
C GLY A 138 -13.60 3.35 27.40
N LYS A 139 -14.38 2.76 26.48
CA LYS A 139 -14.50 3.25 25.09
C LYS A 139 -15.93 3.50 24.66
N ILE A 140 -16.04 4.39 23.67
CA ILE A 140 -17.26 4.61 22.89
C ILE A 140 -16.95 4.26 21.44
N LEU A 141 -17.85 3.50 20.81
CA LEU A 141 -17.70 2.98 19.46
C LEU A 141 -18.90 3.40 18.61
N ILE A 142 -18.62 3.94 17.43
CA ILE A 142 -19.62 4.36 16.45
C ILE A 142 -19.58 3.37 15.30
N TYR A 143 -20.74 2.80 14.98
CA TYR A 143 -20.91 1.82 13.92
C TYR A 143 -21.90 2.33 12.88
N GLN A 144 -21.68 1.92 11.63
CA GLN A 144 -22.65 2.05 10.54
C GLN A 144 -23.28 0.68 10.27
N LYS A 145 -24.59 0.67 10.06
CA LYS A 145 -25.36 -0.52 9.71
C LYS A 145 -25.76 -0.48 8.23
N ILE A 146 -25.30 -1.45 7.46
CA ILE A 146 -25.63 -1.61 6.03
C ILE A 146 -26.24 -3.00 5.85
N GLY A 147 -27.58 -3.07 5.79
CA GLY A 147 -28.31 -4.34 5.82
C GLY A 147 -28.03 -5.10 7.12
N GLN A 148 -27.39 -6.28 7.00
CA GLN A 148 -26.94 -7.08 8.15
C GLN A 148 -25.49 -6.77 8.57
N LYS A 149 -24.72 -6.05 7.74
CA LYS A 149 -23.31 -5.77 7.98
C LYS A 149 -23.17 -4.60 8.97
N ILE A 150 -22.29 -4.76 9.94
CA ILE A 150 -21.95 -3.75 10.95
C ILE A 150 -20.50 -3.35 10.74
N ILE A 151 -20.25 -2.07 10.48
CA ILE A 151 -18.93 -1.54 10.14
C ILE A 151 -18.54 -0.54 11.22
N LEU A 152 -17.42 -0.75 11.89
CA LEU A 152 -16.85 0.24 12.81
C LEU A 152 -16.50 1.50 12.01
N ARG A 153 -16.80 2.68 12.54
CA ARG A 153 -16.47 3.97 11.92
C ARG A 153 -15.52 4.79 12.77
N GLN A 154 -15.72 4.75 14.09
CA GLN A 154 -14.88 5.43 15.04
C GLN A 154 -14.86 4.71 16.38
N LYS A 155 -13.71 4.69 17.03
CA LYS A 155 -13.51 4.27 18.41
C LYS A 155 -12.84 5.40 19.16
N THR A 156 -13.39 5.83 20.28
CA THR A 156 -12.81 6.90 21.10
C THR A 156 -12.65 6.40 22.53
N PHE A 157 -11.47 6.60 23.10
CA PHE A 157 -11.22 6.29 24.51
C PHE A 157 -11.77 7.41 25.39
N ALA A 158 -12.23 7.07 26.60
CA ALA A 158 -12.77 8.05 27.55
C ALA A 158 -11.78 9.20 27.82
N THR A 159 -10.47 8.92 27.85
CA THR A 159 -9.40 9.91 28.05
C THR A 159 -9.28 10.96 26.93
N GLN A 160 -9.90 10.71 25.76
CA GLN A 160 -9.91 11.62 24.62
C GLN A 160 -11.19 12.49 24.59
N CYS A 161 -12.13 12.27 25.51
CA CYS A 161 -13.37 13.03 25.61
C CYS A 161 -13.21 14.26 26.49
N LYS A 162 -14.17 15.19 26.42
CA LYS A 162 -14.20 16.40 27.25
C LYS A 162 -15.41 16.37 28.18
N LEU A 163 -15.25 16.93 29.37
CA LEU A 163 -16.35 17.16 30.30
C LEU A 163 -16.80 18.63 30.20
N ASP A 164 -18.11 18.84 30.29
CA ASP A 164 -18.77 20.14 30.24
C ASP A 164 -19.98 20.14 31.21
N ASN A 165 -20.56 21.33 31.44
CA ASN A 165 -21.77 21.52 32.25
C ASN A 165 -21.63 20.92 33.66
N ASP A 166 -20.63 21.40 34.42
CA ASP A 166 -20.30 20.90 35.76
C ASP A 166 -20.06 19.38 35.82
N ASP A 167 -19.34 18.87 34.81
CA ASP A 167 -19.04 17.44 34.60
C ASP A 167 -20.27 16.53 34.44
N THR A 168 -21.44 17.10 34.13
CA THR A 168 -22.64 16.30 33.82
C THR A 168 -22.75 15.96 32.34
N ARG A 169 -22.00 16.63 31.46
CA ARG A 169 -21.99 16.37 30.03
C ARG A 169 -20.64 15.83 29.58
N VAL A 170 -20.66 14.74 28.82
CA VAL A 170 -19.49 14.22 28.10
C VAL A 170 -19.61 14.59 26.63
N ILE A 171 -18.58 15.22 26.08
CA ILE A 171 -18.47 15.60 24.66
C ILE A 171 -17.44 14.71 23.98
N ILE A 172 -17.82 14.15 22.84
CA ILE A 172 -16.99 13.27 22.02
C ILE A 172 -16.83 13.92 20.65
N ASP A 173 -15.58 14.19 20.26
CA ASP A 173 -15.26 14.76 18.97
C ASP A 173 -15.44 13.70 17.86
N ILE A 174 -16.07 14.10 16.76
CA ILE A 174 -16.31 13.23 15.60
C ILE A 174 -15.23 13.47 14.55
N LEU A 175 -14.63 12.38 14.09
CA LEU A 175 -13.65 12.43 13.01
C LEU A 175 -14.35 12.69 11.67
N ASN A 176 -13.71 13.47 10.80
CA ASN A 176 -14.23 13.76 9.45
C ASN A 176 -14.54 12.49 8.64
N SER A 177 -13.85 11.39 8.95
CA SER A 177 -14.00 10.10 8.28
C SER A 177 -15.17 9.25 8.79
N THR A 178 -15.80 9.62 9.91
CA THR A 178 -16.81 8.81 10.60
C THR A 178 -18.13 8.79 9.84
N PHE A 179 -18.63 9.99 9.49
CA PHE A 179 -19.85 10.21 8.71
C PHE A 179 -19.53 10.72 7.30
N SER A 180 -18.41 10.28 6.71
CA SER A 180 -17.90 10.80 5.42
C SER A 180 -18.74 10.42 4.19
N LYS A 181 -19.78 9.62 4.37
CA LYS A 181 -20.83 9.35 3.36
C LYS A 181 -22.17 9.70 3.98
N SER A 182 -22.93 10.52 3.26
CA SER A 182 -24.31 10.85 3.59
C SER A 182 -25.20 9.61 3.53
N GLY A 183 -26.30 9.65 4.28
CA GLY A 183 -27.22 8.54 4.36
C GLY A 183 -26.76 7.39 5.25
N GLY A 184 -27.74 6.65 5.76
CA GLY A 184 -27.54 5.39 6.48
C GLY A 184 -27.82 5.46 7.97
N ILE A 185 -27.93 4.27 8.56
CA ILE A 185 -28.25 4.10 9.98
C ILE A 185 -26.95 3.88 10.74
N TYR A 186 -26.75 4.66 11.79
CA TYR A 186 -25.61 4.55 12.67
C TYR A 186 -26.09 4.23 14.08
N PHE A 187 -25.23 3.58 14.85
CA PHE A 187 -25.47 3.39 16.28
C PHE A 187 -24.19 3.54 17.08
N VAL A 188 -24.36 3.89 18.34
CA VAL A 188 -23.27 4.12 19.28
C VAL A 188 -23.35 3.08 20.38
N LYS A 189 -22.23 2.38 20.59
CA LYS A 189 -22.03 1.46 21.70
C LYS A 189 -21.11 2.15 22.71
N ILE A 190 -21.54 2.20 23.96
CA ILE A 190 -20.71 2.70 25.07
C ILE A 190 -20.34 1.48 25.90
N GLU A 191 -19.06 1.24 26.12
CA GLU A 191 -18.60 0.16 26.99
C GLU A 191 -18.89 0.52 28.46
N ASN A 192 -19.11 -0.51 29.29
CA ASN A 192 -19.17 -0.30 30.73
C ASN A 192 -17.86 0.32 31.21
N ASN A 193 -17.90 1.09 32.30
CA ASN A 193 -16.72 1.79 32.80
C ASN A 193 -16.15 2.85 31.82
N PHE A 194 -16.93 3.32 30.82
CA PHE A 194 -16.55 4.50 30.02
C PHE A 194 -16.49 5.77 30.90
N VAL A 195 -17.43 5.89 31.84
CA VAL A 195 -17.47 6.93 32.87
C VAL A 195 -17.69 6.31 34.24
N LYS A 196 -17.28 7.05 35.26
CA LYS A 196 -17.48 6.71 36.68
C LYS A 196 -18.28 7.81 37.36
N ASP A 197 -19.11 7.48 38.35
CA ASP A 197 -19.71 8.50 39.22
C ASP A 197 -18.59 9.33 39.89
N ARG A 198 -18.73 10.65 39.90
CA ARG A 198 -17.65 11.54 40.40
C ARG A 198 -17.40 11.38 41.91
N ASN A 199 -18.44 11.12 42.70
CA ASN A 199 -18.35 11.07 44.16
C ASN A 199 -17.95 9.67 44.63
N TYR A 200 -18.60 8.64 44.10
CA TYR A 200 -18.38 7.26 44.53
C TYR A 200 -17.26 6.55 43.77
N ARG A 201 -16.81 7.13 42.64
CA ARG A 201 -15.82 6.52 41.73
C ARG A 201 -16.26 5.15 41.18
N GLU A 202 -17.55 4.89 41.19
CA GLU A 202 -18.13 3.64 40.72
C GLU A 202 -18.25 3.64 39.19
N PRO A 203 -17.78 2.58 38.51
CA PRO A 203 -18.02 2.38 37.08
C PRO A 203 -19.50 2.38 36.73
N LEU A 204 -19.88 3.21 35.76
CA LEU A 204 -21.25 3.23 35.26
C LEU A 204 -21.42 2.24 34.09
N LEU A 205 -22.65 1.75 33.95
CA LEU A 205 -23.04 0.96 32.79
C LEU A 205 -22.92 1.80 31.52
N GLY A 206 -22.64 1.13 30.41
CA GLY A 206 -22.61 1.72 29.09
C GLY A 206 -23.97 1.64 28.38
N VAL A 207 -23.93 1.59 27.05
CA VAL A 207 -25.09 1.48 26.16
C VAL A 207 -24.82 0.38 25.16
N LYS A 208 -25.74 -0.58 25.06
CA LYS A 208 -25.60 -1.74 24.19
C LYS A 208 -25.78 -1.40 22.71
N GLU A 209 -25.34 -2.30 21.85
CA GLU A 209 -25.46 -2.18 20.39
C GLU A 209 -26.91 -1.98 19.95
N ASN A 210 -27.11 -1.18 18.91
CA ASN A 210 -28.42 -0.82 18.34
C ASN A 210 -29.40 -0.07 19.27
N VAL A 211 -29.04 0.22 20.53
CA VAL A 211 -29.90 1.00 21.45
C VAL A 211 -29.87 2.47 21.08
N TRP A 212 -28.70 3.11 21.16
CA TRP A 212 -28.52 4.48 20.69
C TRP A 212 -28.26 4.47 19.19
N SER A 213 -29.32 4.58 18.39
CA SER A 213 -29.27 4.60 16.93
C SER A 213 -29.88 5.88 16.36
N PHE A 214 -29.36 6.36 15.24
CA PHE A 214 -29.86 7.54 14.53
C PHE A 214 -29.54 7.42 13.03
N THR A 215 -30.16 8.29 12.23
CA THR A 215 -30.00 8.29 10.77
C THR A 215 -29.21 9.53 10.34
N ILE A 216 -28.22 9.35 9.48
CA ILE A 216 -27.60 10.46 8.77
C ILE A 216 -28.44 10.76 7.53
N GLU A 217 -28.78 12.02 7.33
CA GLU A 217 -29.56 12.47 6.18
C GLU A 217 -28.84 12.17 4.86
N ASP A 218 -29.59 11.66 3.90
CA ASP A 218 -29.08 11.41 2.55
C ASP A 218 -29.06 12.71 1.75
N LYS A 219 -27.95 13.43 1.86
CA LYS A 219 -27.61 14.50 0.94
C LYS A 219 -26.97 13.90 -0.30
N LYS A 220 -27.63 14.07 -1.45
CA LYS A 220 -27.05 13.76 -2.76
C LYS A 220 -25.88 14.69 -3.04
N MET A 221 -24.70 14.29 -2.59
CA MET A 221 -23.45 14.95 -2.95
C MET A 221 -22.95 14.40 -4.28
N THR A 222 -22.61 15.30 -5.19
CA THR A 222 -21.99 14.95 -6.46
C THR A 222 -20.48 15.10 -6.35
N TYR A 223 -19.74 14.08 -6.80
CA TYR A 223 -18.29 14.09 -6.87
C TYR A 223 -17.83 14.36 -8.31
N THR A 224 -16.69 15.04 -8.45
CA THR A 224 -16.04 15.19 -9.75
C THR A 224 -15.32 13.91 -10.12
N PHE A 225 -15.49 13.41 -11.34
CA PHE A 225 -14.77 12.23 -11.80
C PHE A 225 -13.26 12.48 -11.84
N THR A 226 -12.51 11.66 -11.12
CA THR A 226 -11.06 11.59 -11.17
C THR A 226 -10.65 10.22 -11.70
N SER A 227 -9.60 10.18 -12.52
CA SER A 227 -9.13 8.95 -13.17
C SER A 227 -8.60 7.94 -12.16
N SER A 228 -8.69 6.65 -12.49
CA SER A 228 -8.11 5.58 -11.67
C SER A 228 -6.65 5.86 -11.33
N THR A 229 -6.23 5.52 -10.10
CA THR A 229 -4.83 5.59 -9.69
C THR A 229 -4.38 4.27 -9.09
N THR A 230 -3.07 4.06 -9.08
CA THR A 230 -2.43 2.99 -8.32
C THR A 230 -1.62 3.64 -7.21
N GLY A 231 -1.55 3.06 -6.03
CA GLY A 231 -0.68 3.54 -4.97
C GLY A 231 -0.12 2.43 -4.11
N LEU A 232 0.94 2.77 -3.39
CA LEU A 232 1.67 1.84 -2.54
C LEU A 232 1.21 1.97 -1.10
N PHE A 233 0.97 0.82 -0.48
CA PHE A 233 0.98 0.66 0.96
C PHE A 233 2.21 -0.11 1.38
N ARG A 234 2.60 0.08 2.65
CA ARG A 234 3.62 -0.73 3.32
C ARG A 234 2.96 -1.55 4.42
N LEU A 235 3.34 -2.82 4.54
CA LEU A 235 2.99 -3.64 5.69
C LEU A 235 3.90 -3.32 6.87
N THR A 236 3.37 -3.44 8.08
CA THR A 236 4.15 -3.46 9.31
C THR A 236 5.08 -4.68 9.35
N GLU A 237 6.05 -4.68 10.26
CA GLU A 237 6.91 -5.86 10.50
C GLU A 237 6.08 -7.12 10.78
N LYS A 238 5.14 -7.01 11.72
CA LYS A 238 4.22 -8.11 12.07
C LYS A 238 3.38 -8.57 10.88
N GLY A 239 2.89 -7.63 10.06
CA GLY A 239 2.13 -7.96 8.85
C GLY A 239 2.97 -8.65 7.79
N THR A 240 4.23 -8.27 7.67
CA THR A 240 5.18 -8.89 6.74
C THR A 240 5.51 -10.31 7.18
N GLU A 241 5.86 -10.51 8.46
CA GLU A 241 6.11 -11.84 9.02
C GLU A 241 4.90 -12.76 8.89
N TYR A 242 3.70 -12.24 9.17
CA TYR A 242 2.45 -12.97 9.00
C TYR A 242 2.26 -13.39 7.54
N CYS A 243 2.43 -12.46 6.59
CA CYS A 243 2.27 -12.74 5.17
C CYS A 243 3.31 -13.75 4.64
N GLU A 244 4.58 -13.64 5.04
CA GLU A 244 5.66 -14.58 4.66
C GLU A 244 5.35 -16.02 5.12
N GLY A 245 4.67 -16.18 6.26
CA GLY A 245 4.29 -17.50 6.80
C GLY A 245 3.11 -18.18 6.08
N LEU A 246 2.45 -17.50 5.14
CA LEU A 246 1.28 -18.02 4.43
C LEU A 246 1.63 -18.63 3.07
N SER A 247 0.89 -19.65 2.65
CA SER A 247 0.90 -20.15 1.27
C SER A 247 0.23 -19.15 0.31
N ASP A 248 0.52 -19.22 -0.98
CA ASP A 248 0.00 -18.30 -2.01
C ASP A 248 -1.54 -18.12 -1.93
N ASP A 249 -2.30 -19.21 -1.79
CA ASP A 249 -3.77 -19.14 -1.67
C ASP A 249 -4.23 -18.38 -0.41
N LYS A 250 -3.52 -18.58 0.71
CA LYS A 250 -3.83 -17.89 1.98
C LYS A 250 -3.40 -16.43 1.93
N GLN A 251 -2.31 -16.11 1.22
CA GLN A 251 -1.92 -14.72 0.96
C GLN A 251 -2.98 -14.01 0.12
N ASN A 252 -3.47 -14.64 -0.94
CA ASN A 252 -4.54 -14.07 -1.76
C ASN A 252 -5.79 -13.79 -0.92
N LYS A 253 -6.20 -14.76 -0.09
CA LYS A 253 -7.33 -14.57 0.84
C LYS A 253 -7.10 -13.42 1.82
N PHE A 254 -5.89 -13.33 2.40
CA PHE A 254 -5.53 -12.23 3.29
C PHE A 254 -5.67 -10.86 2.60
N PHE A 255 -5.19 -10.72 1.37
CA PHE A 255 -5.31 -9.46 0.63
C PHE A 255 -6.75 -9.18 0.19
N ASP A 256 -7.53 -10.20 -0.15
CA ASP A 256 -8.94 -10.01 -0.47
C ASP A 256 -9.74 -9.48 0.73
N GLU A 257 -9.51 -10.06 1.92
CA GLU A 257 -10.10 -9.58 3.18
C GLU A 257 -9.62 -8.16 3.51
N LEU A 258 -8.33 -7.87 3.33
CA LEU A 258 -7.78 -6.51 3.52
C LEU A 258 -8.45 -5.49 2.60
N LEU A 259 -8.68 -5.84 1.33
CA LEU A 259 -9.36 -4.98 0.37
C LEU A 259 -10.86 -4.83 0.67
N ASP A 260 -11.52 -5.86 1.19
CA ASP A 260 -12.91 -5.80 1.67
C ASP A 260 -13.04 -4.79 2.82
N GLU A 261 -12.18 -4.91 3.83
CA GLU A 261 -12.14 -3.99 4.95
C GLU A 261 -11.78 -2.57 4.53
N LEU A 262 -10.83 -2.41 3.59
CA LEU A 262 -10.46 -1.09 3.07
C LEU A 262 -11.63 -0.43 2.35
N ALA A 263 -12.35 -1.19 1.52
CA ALA A 263 -13.53 -0.70 0.80
C ALA A 263 -14.63 -0.25 1.77
N ASP A 264 -14.89 -1.03 2.83
CA ASP A 264 -15.83 -0.66 3.89
C ASP A 264 -15.38 0.58 4.66
N ALA A 265 -14.10 0.67 5.00
CA ALA A 265 -13.52 1.80 5.72
C ALA A 265 -13.73 3.10 4.94
N VAL A 266 -13.39 3.13 3.65
CA VAL A 266 -13.55 4.34 2.82
C VAL A 266 -14.94 4.48 2.19
N GLN A 267 -15.82 3.49 2.39
CA GLN A 267 -17.22 3.44 1.94
C GLN A 267 -17.41 3.46 0.41
N ILE A 268 -16.57 2.69 -0.30
CA ILE A 268 -16.67 2.46 -1.76
C ILE A 268 -17.02 1.01 -2.08
N LEU A 269 -17.39 0.75 -3.34
CA LEU A 269 -17.61 -0.60 -3.82
C LEU A 269 -16.28 -1.37 -3.89
N ARG A 270 -16.28 -2.61 -3.41
CA ARG A 270 -15.10 -3.48 -3.37
C ARG A 270 -14.46 -3.73 -4.74
N ASN A 271 -15.26 -3.79 -5.81
CA ASN A 271 -14.76 -3.97 -7.18
C ASN A 271 -13.92 -2.78 -7.70
N ARG A 272 -13.92 -1.64 -7.00
CA ARG A 272 -13.07 -0.50 -7.30
C ARG A 272 -11.66 -0.65 -6.74
N LEU A 273 -11.41 -1.64 -5.88
CA LEU A 273 -10.10 -1.92 -5.35
C LEU A 273 -9.55 -3.21 -5.96
N SER A 274 -8.31 -3.16 -6.42
CA SER A 274 -7.58 -4.36 -6.86
C SER A 274 -6.12 -4.27 -6.46
N LYS A 275 -5.51 -5.42 -6.14
CA LYS A 275 -4.10 -5.51 -5.80
C LYS A 275 -3.31 -5.99 -7.02
N TYR A 276 -2.17 -5.39 -7.28
CA TYR A 276 -1.19 -5.97 -8.20
C TYR A 276 -0.59 -7.25 -7.59
N LYS A 277 -0.35 -8.27 -8.43
CA LYS A 277 0.07 -9.60 -7.96
C LYS A 277 1.37 -9.55 -7.14
N ASN A 278 2.32 -8.74 -7.60
CA ASN A 278 3.66 -8.68 -7.02
C ASN A 278 3.68 -7.80 -5.77
N TYR A 279 4.47 -8.21 -4.80
CA TYR A 279 4.90 -7.39 -3.67
C TYR A 279 6.42 -7.21 -3.75
N GLN A 280 6.93 -6.17 -3.12
CA GLN A 280 8.36 -5.85 -3.09
C GLN A 280 8.79 -5.61 -1.66
N ILE A 281 10.04 -5.94 -1.30
CA ILE A 281 10.58 -5.55 0.01
C ILE A 281 10.93 -4.05 -0.05
N ASP A 282 10.46 -3.27 0.93
CA ASP A 282 10.79 -1.84 1.03
C ASP A 282 12.31 -1.67 1.08
N PRO A 283 12.92 -0.99 0.08
CA PRO A 283 14.37 -0.79 0.02
C PRO A 283 14.93 -0.11 1.28
N ASN A 284 14.16 0.78 1.92
CA ASN A 284 14.60 1.45 3.15
C ASN A 284 14.64 0.50 4.36
N SER A 285 13.80 -0.53 4.34
CA SER A 285 13.75 -1.56 5.38
C SER A 285 14.96 -2.51 5.33
N ASN A 286 15.66 -2.56 4.19
CA ASN A 286 16.89 -3.34 4.06
C ASN A 286 18.02 -2.83 4.97
N LYS A 287 18.04 -1.51 5.27
CA LYS A 287 19.05 -0.90 6.15
C LYS A 287 18.81 -1.24 7.63
N SER A 288 17.57 -1.51 8.04
CA SER A 288 17.19 -1.74 9.44
C SER A 288 17.11 -3.22 9.85
N LYS A 289 17.43 -4.18 8.95
CA LYS A 289 17.25 -5.64 9.12
C LYS A 289 15.80 -6.10 9.33
N GLN A 290 14.83 -5.20 9.31
CA GLN A 290 13.42 -5.49 9.52
C GLN A 290 12.69 -5.40 8.20
N LYS A 291 12.40 -6.54 7.57
CA LYS A 291 11.73 -6.56 6.26
C LYS A 291 10.31 -5.98 6.37
N LYS A 292 9.95 -5.11 5.42
CA LYS A 292 8.58 -4.61 5.25
C LYS A 292 8.15 -4.79 3.81
N PHE A 293 6.96 -5.33 3.56
CA PHE A 293 6.45 -5.47 2.20
C PHE A 293 5.75 -4.20 1.72
N LEU A 294 6.08 -3.77 0.51
CA LEU A 294 5.30 -2.85 -0.29
C LEU A 294 4.29 -3.65 -1.12
N ILE A 295 3.05 -3.16 -1.13
CA ILE A 295 1.96 -3.69 -1.93
C ILE A 295 1.36 -2.57 -2.76
N SER A 296 0.97 -2.89 -3.99
CA SER A 296 0.40 -1.95 -4.94
C SER A 296 -1.10 -2.19 -5.07
N ILE A 297 -1.90 -1.16 -4.76
CA ILE A 297 -3.36 -1.19 -4.80
C ILE A 297 -3.84 -0.15 -5.80
N LYS A 298 -4.67 -0.60 -6.74
CA LYS A 298 -5.37 0.25 -7.70
C LYS A 298 -6.75 0.62 -7.16
N ILE A 299 -7.05 1.92 -7.24
CA ILE A 299 -8.36 2.51 -6.97
C ILE A 299 -8.94 2.92 -8.32
N GLU A 300 -9.99 2.24 -8.75
CA GLU A 300 -10.68 2.53 -10.00
C GLU A 300 -11.53 3.79 -9.89
N GLU A 301 -11.62 4.55 -10.99
CA GLU A 301 -12.54 5.67 -11.12
C GLU A 301 -13.99 5.25 -10.85
N THR A 302 -14.76 6.19 -10.32
CA THR A 302 -16.20 6.00 -10.18
C THR A 302 -16.89 6.24 -11.52
N LYS A 303 -17.96 5.47 -11.80
CA LYS A 303 -18.88 5.73 -12.93
C LYS A 303 -20.18 6.41 -12.46
N ASN A 304 -20.29 6.64 -11.17
CA ASN A 304 -21.47 7.16 -10.50
C ASN A 304 -21.10 8.47 -9.80
N GLU A 305 -21.78 9.56 -10.15
CA GLU A 305 -21.55 10.89 -9.58
C GLU A 305 -21.85 10.96 -8.07
N TYR A 306 -22.62 10.01 -7.52
CA TYR A 306 -22.94 9.94 -6.09
C TYR A 306 -21.97 9.06 -5.28
N GLU A 307 -20.94 8.53 -5.91
CA GLU A 307 -19.88 7.76 -5.26
C GLU A 307 -18.59 8.57 -5.18
N LYS A 308 -17.83 8.38 -4.08
CA LYS A 308 -16.57 9.11 -3.84
C LYS A 308 -15.61 8.93 -5.02
N ASP A 309 -15.07 10.04 -5.51
CA ASP A 309 -13.99 10.03 -6.49
C ASP A 309 -12.67 9.51 -5.88
N VAL A 310 -11.67 9.26 -6.72
CA VAL A 310 -10.40 8.68 -6.31
C VAL A 310 -9.63 9.62 -5.35
N ASP A 311 -9.68 10.93 -5.55
CA ASP A 311 -8.92 11.89 -4.73
C ASP A 311 -9.53 11.98 -3.33
N THR A 312 -10.87 11.98 -3.25
CA THR A 312 -11.58 11.91 -1.97
C THR A 312 -11.26 10.62 -1.22
N VAL A 313 -11.20 9.47 -1.91
CA VAL A 313 -10.81 8.19 -1.29
C VAL A 313 -9.40 8.25 -0.74
N ILE A 314 -8.44 8.78 -1.50
CA ILE A 314 -7.05 8.94 -1.04
C ILE A 314 -6.99 9.81 0.21
N LYS A 315 -7.71 10.94 0.20
CA LYS A 315 -7.79 11.85 1.34
C LYS A 315 -8.37 11.17 2.58
N ASP A 316 -9.42 10.37 2.42
CA ASP A 316 -10.01 9.59 3.50
C ASP A 316 -9.00 8.57 4.07
N ILE A 317 -8.28 7.84 3.20
CA ILE A 317 -7.24 6.89 3.62
C ILE A 317 -6.15 7.60 4.41
N SER A 318 -5.59 8.70 3.88
CA SER A 318 -4.54 9.46 4.56
C SER A 318 -4.99 10.01 5.92
N TYR A 319 -6.20 10.54 5.98
CA TYR A 319 -6.79 11.04 7.23
C TYR A 319 -7.00 9.91 8.24
N MET A 320 -7.53 8.77 7.79
CA MET A 320 -7.76 7.61 8.65
C MET A 320 -6.46 7.00 9.16
N MET A 321 -5.42 6.93 8.34
CA MET A 321 -4.09 6.46 8.75
C MET A 321 -3.46 7.36 9.81
N SER A 322 -3.62 8.68 9.68
CA SER A 322 -3.16 9.64 10.68
C SER A 322 -3.88 9.48 12.03
N ASN A 323 -5.09 8.92 12.03
CA ASN A 323 -5.93 8.67 13.22
C ASN A 323 -6.17 7.16 13.43
N ASN A 324 -5.20 6.30 13.08
CA ASN A 324 -5.39 4.85 12.98
C ASN A 324 -5.98 4.20 14.25
N ASN A 325 -5.60 4.68 15.43
CA ASN A 325 -6.06 4.17 16.72
C ASN A 325 -7.56 4.36 16.97
N GLN A 326 -8.19 5.30 16.27
CA GLN A 326 -9.62 5.62 16.36
C GLN A 326 -10.41 5.22 15.12
N THR A 327 -9.77 5.00 13.98
CA THR A 327 -10.46 4.68 12.71
C THR A 327 -10.44 3.18 12.40
N PRO A 328 -11.19 2.71 11.40
CA PRO A 328 -11.22 1.30 11.05
C PRO A 328 -9.85 0.76 10.59
N ILE A 329 -9.00 1.63 10.02
CA ILE A 329 -7.67 1.25 9.51
C ILE A 329 -6.76 0.66 10.59
N GLY A 330 -6.88 1.08 11.85
CA GLY A 330 -6.07 0.49 12.94
C GLY A 330 -6.62 -0.82 13.51
N ASN A 331 -7.58 -1.48 12.87
CA ASN A 331 -8.19 -2.71 13.36
C ASN A 331 -8.09 -3.85 12.33
N TYR A 332 -8.28 -5.09 12.79
CA TYR A 332 -8.35 -6.29 11.95
C TYR A 332 -7.21 -6.42 10.94
N GLN A 333 -7.49 -6.68 9.66
CA GLN A 333 -6.49 -6.92 8.63
C GLN A 333 -5.81 -5.60 8.23
N LEU A 334 -6.54 -4.47 8.29
CA LEU A 334 -5.98 -3.15 8.03
C LEU A 334 -4.91 -2.73 9.04
N ALA A 335 -4.95 -3.26 10.28
CA ALA A 335 -3.94 -2.97 11.30
C ALA A 335 -2.52 -3.43 10.89
N TYR A 336 -2.41 -4.30 9.88
CA TYR A 336 -1.13 -4.68 9.31
C TYR A 336 -0.56 -3.62 8.36
N LEU A 337 -1.31 -2.59 7.97
CA LEU A 337 -0.81 -1.46 7.18
C LEU A 337 -0.01 -0.50 8.06
N ASP A 338 1.18 -0.13 7.60
CA ASP A 338 2.03 0.84 8.26
C ASP A 338 1.48 2.26 8.05
N SER A 339 0.76 2.75 9.06
CA SER A 339 0.14 4.08 9.02
C SER A 339 1.15 5.22 8.92
N ASN A 340 2.41 5.02 9.34
CA ASN A 340 3.47 6.02 9.20
C ASN A 340 3.96 6.14 7.76
N TYR A 341 3.85 5.06 6.97
CA TYR A 341 4.16 5.10 5.54
C TYR A 341 3.05 5.77 4.74
N GLY A 342 1.80 5.56 5.16
CA GLY A 342 0.63 6.11 4.48
C GLY A 342 0.26 5.35 3.20
N PHE A 343 -0.55 5.99 2.36
CA PHE A 343 -0.82 5.59 0.98
C PHE A 343 -0.09 6.53 0.04
N ASN A 344 0.84 6.00 -0.75
CA ASN A 344 1.63 6.79 -1.69
C ASN A 344 1.14 6.53 -3.11
N PRO A 345 0.28 7.41 -3.68
CA PRO A 345 -0.20 7.24 -5.04
C PRO A 345 0.96 7.32 -6.04
N ALA A 346 0.79 6.64 -7.18
CA ALA A 346 1.70 6.72 -8.30
C ALA A 346 1.83 8.18 -8.71
N PRO A 347 3.07 8.66 -8.91
CA PRO A 347 3.26 10.03 -9.32
C PRO A 347 2.67 10.24 -10.71
N ASP A 348 2.12 11.43 -10.92
CA ASP A 348 1.91 11.90 -12.28
C ASP A 348 3.29 12.14 -12.92
N TYR A 349 3.70 11.19 -13.76
CA TYR A 349 4.99 11.23 -14.45
C TYR A 349 5.23 12.55 -15.18
N TRP A 350 4.18 13.18 -15.72
CA TRP A 350 4.32 14.47 -16.37
C TRP A 350 4.64 15.56 -15.35
N GLN A 351 3.90 15.63 -14.25
CA GLN A 351 4.16 16.65 -13.22
C GLN A 351 5.54 16.48 -12.57
N GLU A 352 5.94 15.25 -12.27
CA GLU A 352 7.20 14.97 -11.59
C GLU A 352 8.41 15.11 -12.54
N TYR A 353 8.31 14.63 -13.78
CA TYR A 353 9.47 14.52 -14.67
C TYR A 353 9.50 15.50 -15.85
N LYS A 354 8.48 16.34 -16.09
CA LYS A 354 8.44 17.26 -17.25
C LYS A 354 9.70 18.08 -17.45
N PHE A 355 10.29 18.62 -16.38
CA PHE A 355 11.50 19.44 -16.47
C PHE A 355 12.76 18.61 -16.77
N LYS A 356 12.85 17.39 -16.22
CA LYS A 356 13.92 16.44 -16.53
C LYS A 356 13.84 16.00 -18.00
N LEU A 357 12.64 15.69 -18.49
CA LEU A 357 12.38 15.34 -19.88
C LEU A 357 12.65 16.51 -20.84
N LEU A 358 12.30 17.73 -20.45
CA LEU A 358 12.64 18.94 -21.20
C LEU A 358 14.16 19.11 -21.32
N GLY A 359 14.92 18.83 -20.26
CA GLY A 359 16.38 18.83 -20.29
C GLY A 359 16.94 17.84 -21.32
N ILE A 360 16.44 16.61 -21.34
CA ILE A 360 16.81 15.59 -22.33
C ILE A 360 16.49 16.06 -23.76
N LEU A 361 15.32 16.67 -23.96
CA LEU A 361 14.91 17.22 -25.25
C LEU A 361 15.85 18.33 -25.73
N LEU A 362 16.25 19.25 -24.84
CA LEU A 362 17.18 20.33 -25.17
C LEU A 362 18.57 19.80 -25.55
N ILE A 363 19.05 18.76 -24.86
CA ILE A 363 20.32 18.08 -25.20
C ILE A 363 20.22 17.46 -26.60
N LEU A 364 19.10 16.78 -26.92
CA LEU A 364 18.88 16.18 -28.24
C LEU A 364 18.90 17.24 -29.36
N ILE A 365 18.24 18.39 -29.13
CA ILE A 365 18.26 19.52 -30.07
C ILE A 365 19.68 20.06 -30.25
N ALA A 366 20.43 20.21 -29.16
CA ALA A 366 21.83 20.66 -29.23
C ALA A 366 22.71 19.69 -30.05
N LEU A 367 22.54 18.37 -29.87
CA LEU A 367 23.24 17.36 -30.66
C LEU A 367 22.89 17.45 -32.16
N ILE A 368 21.62 17.69 -32.50
CA ILE A 368 21.19 17.90 -33.89
C ILE A 368 21.84 19.14 -34.49
N VAL A 369 21.89 20.25 -33.75
CA VAL A 369 22.55 21.48 -34.19
C VAL A 369 24.04 21.24 -34.42
N LEU A 370 24.72 20.56 -33.49
CA LEU A 370 26.15 20.20 -33.62
C LEU A 370 26.39 19.31 -34.85
N PHE A 371 25.52 18.34 -35.10
CA PHE A 371 25.60 17.48 -36.28
C PHE A 371 25.46 18.27 -37.59
N ILE A 372 24.50 19.21 -37.66
CA ILE A 372 24.30 20.07 -38.83
C ILE A 372 25.53 20.95 -39.06
N LEU A 373 26.03 21.62 -38.01
CA LEU A 373 27.22 22.48 -38.12
C LEU A 373 28.46 21.69 -38.55
N ALA A 374 28.68 20.50 -37.98
CA ALA A 374 29.77 19.62 -38.37
C ALA A 374 29.66 19.19 -39.85
N SER A 375 28.44 18.87 -40.30
CA SER A 375 28.15 18.45 -41.68
C SER A 375 28.24 19.57 -42.70
N ILE A 376 27.95 20.81 -42.31
CA ILE A 376 28.19 21.99 -43.16
C ILE A 376 29.69 22.21 -43.35
N ARG A 377 30.46 22.09 -42.27
CA ARG A 377 31.90 22.38 -42.27
C ARG A 377 32.71 21.33 -43.03
N GLU A 378 32.44 20.04 -42.80
CA GLU A 378 33.15 18.95 -43.47
C GLU A 378 32.18 17.83 -43.84
N LYS A 379 31.77 17.82 -45.13
CA LYS A 379 30.80 16.85 -45.66
C LYS A 379 31.36 15.43 -45.75
N LYS A 380 32.68 15.25 -45.85
CA LYS A 380 33.31 13.92 -45.92
C LYS A 380 33.56 13.31 -44.54
N GLY A 381 33.37 14.08 -43.47
CA GLY A 381 33.49 13.60 -42.09
C GLY A 381 32.36 12.66 -41.70
N GLN A 382 32.65 11.67 -40.86
CA GLN A 382 31.67 10.77 -40.25
C GLN A 382 30.96 11.46 -39.08
N ASN A 383 30.28 12.58 -39.34
CA ASN A 383 29.71 13.45 -38.30
C ASN A 383 28.62 12.76 -37.45
N ILE A 384 28.08 11.61 -37.89
CA ILE A 384 27.17 10.78 -37.08
C ILE A 384 27.85 10.24 -35.80
N ALA A 385 29.18 10.23 -35.76
CA ALA A 385 29.95 9.87 -34.56
C ALA A 385 29.65 10.76 -33.35
N ILE A 386 29.11 11.99 -33.55
CA ILE A 386 28.63 12.85 -32.47
C ILE A 386 27.49 12.17 -31.68
N PHE A 387 26.51 11.60 -32.38
CA PHE A 387 25.39 10.90 -31.75
C PHE A 387 25.85 9.61 -31.09
N LYS A 388 26.74 8.84 -31.73
CA LYS A 388 27.32 7.63 -31.14
C LYS A 388 28.03 7.95 -29.82
N PHE A 389 28.88 8.98 -29.82
CA PHE A 389 29.60 9.42 -28.62
C PHE A 389 28.64 9.80 -27.49
N ALA A 390 27.63 10.63 -27.80
CA ALA A 390 26.65 11.06 -26.81
C ALA A 390 25.86 9.87 -26.22
N LEU A 391 25.56 8.88 -27.05
CA LEU A 391 24.83 7.68 -26.66
C LEU A 391 25.66 6.76 -25.75
N PHE A 392 26.95 6.54 -26.03
CA PHE A 392 27.85 5.81 -25.12
C PHE A 392 27.96 6.48 -23.76
N ILE A 393 28.09 7.81 -23.73
CA ILE A 393 28.16 8.56 -22.46
C ILE A 393 26.82 8.50 -21.71
N PHE A 394 25.70 8.61 -22.42
CA PHE A 394 24.37 8.53 -21.80
C PHE A 394 24.13 7.15 -21.18
N ASP A 395 24.50 6.07 -21.87
CA ASP A 395 24.37 4.70 -21.38
C ASP A 395 25.14 4.47 -20.10
N PHE A 396 26.43 4.85 -20.12
CA PHE A 396 27.28 4.78 -18.93
C PHE A 396 26.72 5.56 -17.73
N ILE A 397 26.18 6.76 -17.97
CA ILE A 397 25.53 7.55 -16.92
C ILE A 397 24.26 6.85 -16.42
N ALA A 398 23.43 6.32 -17.32
CA ALA A 398 22.20 5.63 -16.96
C ALA A 398 22.49 4.38 -16.12
N ASP A 399 23.50 3.60 -16.48
CA ASP A 399 23.90 2.40 -15.73
C ASP A 399 24.49 2.73 -14.37
N ILE A 400 25.29 3.81 -14.24
CA ILE A 400 25.73 4.31 -12.94
C ILE A 400 24.53 4.71 -12.08
N LEU A 401 23.57 5.45 -12.65
CA LEU A 401 22.38 5.89 -11.92
C LEU A 401 21.54 4.69 -11.49
N PHE A 402 21.38 3.68 -12.34
CA PHE A 402 20.69 2.45 -12.01
C PHE A 402 21.41 1.69 -10.90
N LEU A 403 22.73 1.52 -11.01
CA LEU A 403 23.54 0.81 -10.03
C LEU A 403 23.50 1.49 -8.65
N THR A 404 23.58 2.82 -8.62
CA THR A 404 23.65 3.59 -7.38
C THR A 404 22.30 3.79 -6.70
N ASN A 405 21.21 3.92 -7.46
CA ASN A 405 19.90 4.27 -6.91
C ASN A 405 18.93 3.09 -6.85
N ASN A 406 19.09 2.07 -7.69
CA ASN A 406 18.05 1.06 -7.90
C ASN A 406 18.54 -0.39 -7.77
N ALA A 407 19.80 -0.70 -8.06
CA ALA A 407 20.25 -2.10 -8.08
C ALA A 407 20.07 -2.84 -6.73
N ASP A 408 20.05 -2.11 -5.62
CA ASP A 408 19.82 -2.64 -4.27
C ASP A 408 18.33 -2.89 -3.93
N ASP A 409 17.38 -2.41 -4.75
CA ASP A 409 15.96 -2.64 -4.52
C ASP A 409 15.60 -4.13 -4.65
N VAL A 410 16.36 -4.86 -5.48
CA VAL A 410 16.23 -6.30 -5.72
C VAL A 410 17.57 -6.96 -5.41
N ARG A 411 17.68 -7.57 -4.21
CA ARG A 411 18.95 -8.10 -3.67
C ARG A 411 19.62 -9.11 -4.60
N GLU A 412 18.84 -9.94 -5.28
CA GLU A 412 19.33 -10.96 -6.20
C GLU A 412 20.01 -10.36 -7.44
N LEU A 413 19.66 -9.11 -7.80
CA LEU A 413 20.21 -8.43 -8.98
C LEU A 413 21.39 -7.51 -8.67
N TYR A 414 21.61 -7.15 -7.40
CA TYR A 414 22.69 -6.21 -7.02
C TYR A 414 24.08 -6.69 -7.42
N ILE A 415 24.46 -7.91 -6.99
CA ILE A 415 25.78 -8.48 -7.29
C ILE A 415 25.99 -8.66 -8.82
N PRO A 416 25.04 -9.26 -9.56
CA PRO A 416 25.13 -9.30 -11.02
C PRO A 416 25.31 -7.91 -11.65
N SER A 417 24.57 -6.89 -11.19
CA SER A 417 24.67 -5.52 -11.71
C SER A 417 26.08 -4.95 -11.55
N ILE A 418 26.72 -5.13 -10.39
CA ILE A 418 28.11 -4.69 -10.16
C ILE A 418 29.07 -5.41 -11.12
N ILE A 419 28.92 -6.73 -11.26
CA ILE A 419 29.82 -7.56 -12.08
C ILE A 419 29.75 -7.12 -13.55
N PHE A 420 28.54 -7.02 -14.10
CA PHE A 420 28.30 -6.66 -15.50
C PHE A 420 28.45 -5.16 -15.79
N PHE A 421 28.61 -4.32 -14.77
CA PHE A 421 29.09 -2.95 -14.93
C PHE A 421 30.62 -2.88 -14.89
N THR A 422 31.27 -3.57 -13.94
CA THR A 422 32.72 -3.41 -13.68
C THR A 422 33.60 -4.17 -14.68
N ILE A 423 33.23 -5.41 -15.03
CA ILE A 423 34.05 -6.24 -15.92
C ILE A 423 34.21 -5.61 -17.31
N PRO A 424 33.14 -5.11 -17.98
CA PRO A 424 33.29 -4.46 -19.28
C PRO A 424 34.19 -3.23 -19.22
N ILE A 425 34.07 -2.38 -18.19
CA ILE A 425 34.92 -1.20 -18.04
C ILE A 425 36.40 -1.59 -17.96
N VAL A 426 36.73 -2.61 -17.14
CA VAL A 426 38.10 -3.10 -17.01
C VAL A 426 38.60 -3.68 -18.33
N PHE A 427 37.78 -4.49 -18.99
CA PHE A 427 38.10 -5.08 -20.29
C PHE A 427 38.37 -4.01 -21.35
N ASN A 428 37.45 -3.07 -21.52
CA ASN A 428 37.52 -1.95 -22.47
C ASN A 428 38.74 -1.07 -22.20
N THR A 429 39.01 -0.75 -20.93
CA THR A 429 40.17 0.06 -20.53
C THR A 429 41.48 -0.63 -20.91
N ILE A 430 41.68 -1.89 -20.50
CA ILE A 430 42.89 -2.66 -20.82
C ILE A 430 43.05 -2.76 -22.34
N PHE A 431 41.97 -3.08 -23.04
CA PHE A 431 41.97 -3.26 -24.48
C PHE A 431 42.30 -1.96 -25.23
N ALA A 432 41.76 -0.83 -24.78
CA ALA A 432 42.06 0.50 -25.31
C ALA A 432 43.54 0.87 -25.12
N PHE A 433 44.11 0.67 -23.93
CA PHE A 433 45.54 0.89 -23.69
C PHE A 433 46.42 0.00 -24.58
N LEU A 434 46.08 -1.28 -24.75
CA LEU A 434 46.81 -2.19 -25.63
C LEU A 434 46.73 -1.77 -27.10
N ILE A 435 45.60 -1.24 -27.55
CA ILE A 435 45.43 -0.69 -28.90
C ILE A 435 46.37 0.51 -29.10
N ILE A 436 46.32 1.48 -28.19
CA ILE A 436 47.10 2.73 -28.29
C ILE A 436 48.60 2.46 -28.20
N ILE A 437 49.06 1.63 -27.25
CA ILE A 437 50.47 1.27 -27.11
C ILE A 437 51.00 0.58 -28.37
N LYS A 438 50.20 -0.34 -28.95
CA LYS A 438 50.61 -1.04 -30.17
C LYS A 438 50.66 -0.10 -31.37
N GLU A 439 49.70 0.82 -31.48
CA GLU A 439 49.63 1.74 -32.61
C GLU A 439 50.68 2.86 -32.53
N ASN A 440 51.05 3.30 -31.33
CA ASN A 440 52.16 4.23 -31.10
C ASN A 440 53.53 3.70 -31.55
N LYS A 441 53.67 2.41 -31.87
CA LYS A 441 54.89 1.88 -32.51
C LYS A 441 55.01 2.29 -33.99
N LYS A 442 53.95 2.82 -34.60
CA LYS A 442 53.97 3.32 -35.98
C LYS A 442 54.27 4.80 -35.99
N SER A 443 55.16 5.21 -36.89
CA SER A 443 55.64 6.60 -36.99
C SER A 443 54.51 7.60 -37.20
N GLU A 444 53.57 7.31 -38.11
CA GLU A 444 52.45 8.21 -38.45
C GLU A 444 51.53 8.47 -37.25
N PHE A 445 51.11 7.40 -36.56
CA PHE A 445 50.25 7.52 -35.39
C PHE A 445 50.99 8.15 -34.21
N SER A 446 52.25 7.80 -33.99
CA SER A 446 53.08 8.40 -32.93
C SER A 446 53.22 9.90 -33.09
N HIS A 447 53.46 10.38 -34.32
CA HIS A 447 53.53 11.82 -34.61
C HIS A 447 52.21 12.51 -34.32
N TRP A 448 51.10 11.96 -34.83
CA TRP A 448 49.76 12.49 -34.57
C TRP A 448 49.42 12.48 -33.07
N PHE A 449 49.78 11.42 -32.35
CA PHE A 449 49.55 11.29 -30.91
C PHE A 449 50.34 12.33 -30.13
N MET A 450 51.59 12.63 -30.51
CA MET A 450 52.37 13.69 -29.86
C MET A 450 51.74 15.07 -30.06
N GLU A 451 51.28 15.38 -31.27
CA GLU A 451 50.61 16.65 -31.58
C GLU A 451 49.27 16.81 -30.85
N ASN A 452 48.55 15.71 -30.60
CA ASN A 452 47.20 15.70 -30.03
C ASN A 452 47.11 14.98 -28.67
N SER A 453 48.23 14.90 -27.94
CA SER A 453 48.43 14.03 -26.77
C SER A 453 47.32 14.12 -25.73
N LYS A 454 46.91 15.34 -25.36
CA LYS A 454 45.81 15.55 -24.40
C LYS A 454 44.49 14.92 -24.87
N PHE A 455 44.10 15.15 -26.12
CA PHE A 455 42.87 14.60 -26.69
C PHE A 455 42.96 13.08 -26.83
N ALA A 456 44.08 12.56 -27.34
CA ALA A 456 44.29 11.13 -27.49
C ALA A 456 44.23 10.40 -26.13
N SER A 457 44.84 10.95 -25.09
CA SER A 457 44.76 10.41 -23.72
C SER A 457 43.33 10.44 -23.17
N ILE A 458 42.58 11.53 -23.35
CA ILE A 458 41.18 11.61 -22.91
C ILE A 458 40.34 10.53 -23.61
N PHE A 459 40.44 10.38 -24.93
CA PHE A 459 39.70 9.37 -25.67
C PHE A 459 40.15 7.93 -25.33
N THR A 460 41.41 7.73 -24.95
CA THR A 460 41.89 6.43 -24.45
C THR A 460 41.24 6.06 -23.12
N ILE A 461 41.09 7.02 -22.21
CA ILE A 461 40.41 6.80 -20.92
C ILE A 461 38.91 6.61 -21.15
N LEU A 462 38.27 7.46 -21.98
CA LEU A 462 36.85 7.35 -22.30
C LEU A 462 36.51 6.05 -23.03
N ALA A 463 37.44 5.48 -23.79
CA ALA A 463 37.28 4.17 -24.40
C ALA A 463 37.19 3.02 -23.39
N GLY A 464 37.40 3.30 -22.09
CA GLY A 464 37.01 2.39 -21.01
C GLY A 464 35.49 2.23 -20.87
N VAL A 465 34.69 3.21 -21.32
CA VAL A 465 33.23 3.08 -21.42
C VAL A 465 32.90 2.11 -22.56
N ASP A 466 33.29 2.46 -23.78
CA ASP A 466 33.15 1.58 -24.94
C ASP A 466 34.37 1.76 -25.87
N VAL A 467 34.98 0.66 -26.30
CA VAL A 467 36.17 0.70 -27.16
C VAL A 467 35.92 1.38 -28.52
N GLU A 468 34.68 1.41 -29.03
CA GLU A 468 34.31 2.12 -30.25
C GLU A 468 34.58 3.63 -30.16
N ILE A 469 34.69 4.19 -28.96
CA ILE A 469 35.08 5.59 -28.76
C ILE A 469 36.45 5.87 -29.40
N LEU A 470 37.37 4.91 -29.45
CA LEU A 470 38.64 5.07 -30.19
C LEU A 470 38.42 5.27 -31.69
N GLY A 471 37.38 4.67 -32.27
CA GLY A 471 37.02 4.84 -33.68
C GLY A 471 36.60 6.28 -34.01
N ILE A 472 36.18 7.06 -33.01
CA ILE A 472 35.84 8.48 -33.17
C ILE A 472 37.08 9.31 -33.51
N LEU A 473 38.28 8.89 -33.07
CA LEU A 473 39.53 9.60 -33.38
C LEU A 473 39.86 9.60 -34.88
N GLU A 474 39.28 8.70 -35.67
CA GLU A 474 39.44 8.62 -37.14
C GLU A 474 38.22 9.19 -37.91
N SER A 475 37.19 9.66 -37.21
CA SER A 475 35.91 10.06 -37.81
C SER A 475 35.96 11.32 -38.68
N ASN A 476 37.02 12.12 -38.60
CA ASN A 476 37.14 13.42 -39.25
C ASN A 476 35.97 14.37 -38.95
N ILE A 477 35.42 14.32 -37.72
CA ILE A 477 34.31 15.20 -37.30
C ILE A 477 34.67 16.66 -37.56
N ALA A 478 33.80 17.35 -38.31
CA ALA A 478 33.91 18.77 -38.66
C ALA A 478 35.28 19.19 -39.26
N GLY A 479 36.08 18.25 -39.77
CA GLY A 479 37.40 18.52 -40.35
C GLY A 479 38.48 18.87 -39.32
N PHE A 480 38.28 18.59 -38.03
CA PHE A 480 39.28 18.90 -37.01
C PHE A 480 40.42 17.88 -37.01
N LYS A 481 41.68 18.36 -36.92
CA LYS A 481 42.89 17.53 -36.89
C LYS A 481 42.92 16.49 -35.75
N VAL A 482 42.28 16.80 -34.62
CA VAL A 482 42.14 15.88 -33.47
C VAL A 482 41.26 14.66 -33.76
N PHE A 483 40.49 14.65 -34.85
CA PHE A 483 39.68 13.52 -35.30
C PHE A 483 40.20 12.92 -36.62
N GLN A 484 41.47 13.17 -36.97
CA GLN A 484 42.14 12.66 -38.16
C GLN A 484 43.27 11.68 -37.80
N ALA A 485 43.06 10.84 -36.78
CA ALA A 485 44.04 9.86 -36.35
C ALA A 485 44.30 8.83 -37.48
N PRO A 486 45.57 8.57 -37.84
CA PRO A 486 45.91 7.56 -38.85
C PRO A 486 45.87 6.16 -38.23
N LEU A 487 44.66 5.64 -37.99
CA LEU A 487 44.46 4.30 -37.46
C LEU A 487 44.65 3.24 -38.55
N SER A 488 45.45 2.22 -38.26
CA SER A 488 45.64 1.12 -39.20
C SER A 488 44.47 0.14 -39.25
N ASP A 489 44.42 -0.62 -40.34
CA ASP A 489 43.44 -1.70 -40.51
C ASP A 489 43.48 -2.76 -39.40
N SER A 490 44.67 -2.99 -38.81
CA SER A 490 44.79 -3.87 -37.65
C SER A 490 44.06 -3.32 -36.43
N VAL A 491 44.06 -2.01 -36.21
CA VAL A 491 43.34 -1.36 -35.10
C VAL A 491 41.85 -1.34 -35.37
N ARG A 492 41.42 -0.98 -36.59
CA ARG A 492 39.99 -1.01 -36.97
C ARG A 492 39.37 -2.39 -36.73
N LYS A 493 40.06 -3.46 -37.10
CA LYS A 493 39.63 -4.85 -36.83
C LYS A 493 39.57 -5.16 -35.33
N LYS A 494 40.52 -4.66 -34.53
CA LYS A 494 40.51 -4.85 -33.07
C LYS A 494 39.36 -4.11 -32.41
N ILE A 495 39.13 -2.84 -32.76
CA ILE A 495 37.98 -2.07 -32.27
C ILE A 495 36.68 -2.80 -32.62
N PHE A 496 36.55 -3.30 -33.86
CA PHE A 496 35.40 -4.09 -34.27
C PHE A 496 35.19 -5.33 -33.38
N TRP A 497 36.24 -6.12 -33.13
CA TRP A 497 36.12 -7.33 -32.31
C TRP A 497 35.91 -7.03 -30.83
N GLY A 498 36.53 -5.97 -30.30
CA GLY A 498 36.30 -5.54 -28.92
C GLY A 498 34.85 -5.16 -28.68
N ALA A 499 34.28 -4.35 -29.58
CA ALA A 499 32.88 -3.96 -29.49
C ALA A 499 31.90 -5.11 -29.82
N PHE A 500 32.34 -6.14 -30.56
CA PHE A 500 31.59 -7.39 -30.67
C PHE A 500 31.63 -8.21 -29.37
N SER A 501 32.73 -8.18 -28.63
CA SER A 501 32.81 -8.81 -27.31
C SER A 501 31.92 -8.11 -26.29
N ASN A 502 31.83 -6.77 -26.30
CA ASN A 502 30.95 -5.97 -25.42
C ASN A 502 29.49 -6.41 -25.49
N LEU A 503 29.00 -6.81 -26.67
CA LEU A 503 27.66 -7.37 -26.84
C LEU A 503 27.32 -8.48 -25.83
N PHE A 504 28.30 -9.36 -25.53
CA PHE A 504 28.10 -10.52 -24.66
C PHE A 504 28.48 -10.27 -23.21
N ILE A 505 29.46 -9.38 -22.96
CA ILE A 505 29.93 -9.10 -21.61
C ILE A 505 29.19 -7.94 -20.94
N GLU A 506 28.48 -7.11 -21.72
CA GLU A 506 27.85 -5.87 -21.27
C GLU A 506 26.38 -5.78 -21.74
N ASP A 507 26.16 -5.52 -23.04
CA ASP A 507 24.83 -5.15 -23.57
C ASP A 507 23.72 -6.16 -23.23
N ILE A 508 23.94 -7.45 -23.53
CA ILE A 508 22.94 -8.50 -23.31
C ILE A 508 22.70 -8.74 -21.80
N PRO A 509 23.75 -8.98 -20.98
CA PRO A 509 23.55 -9.14 -19.53
C PRO A 509 22.87 -7.95 -18.86
N GLN A 510 23.26 -6.72 -19.17
CA GLN A 510 22.66 -5.52 -18.58
C GLN A 510 21.18 -5.38 -18.97
N LEU A 511 20.84 -5.61 -20.25
CA LEU A 511 19.44 -5.60 -20.68
C LEU A 511 18.60 -6.64 -19.94
N ILE A 512 19.13 -7.87 -19.76
CA ILE A 512 18.46 -8.92 -18.99
C ILE A 512 18.24 -8.47 -17.54
N ILE A 513 19.25 -7.90 -16.89
CA ILE A 513 19.15 -7.41 -15.52
C ILE A 513 18.06 -6.34 -15.40
N GLN A 514 18.03 -5.36 -16.31
CA GLN A 514 17.05 -4.28 -16.30
C GLN A 514 15.62 -4.80 -16.56
N ILE A 515 15.45 -5.81 -17.43
CA ILE A 515 14.15 -6.47 -17.65
C ILE A 515 13.71 -7.21 -16.38
N CYS A 516 14.60 -8.00 -15.78
CA CYS A 516 14.31 -8.72 -14.53
C CYS A 516 13.95 -7.75 -13.40
N TYR A 517 14.67 -6.64 -13.29
CA TYR A 517 14.37 -5.57 -12.34
C TYR A 517 12.96 -5.02 -12.57
N ARG A 518 12.61 -4.69 -13.82
CA ARG A 518 11.31 -4.09 -14.16
C ARG A 518 10.13 -5.02 -13.85
N ILE A 519 10.31 -6.33 -13.93
CA ILE A 519 9.28 -7.33 -13.60
C ILE A 519 9.15 -7.52 -12.08
N SER A 520 10.23 -7.29 -11.33
CA SER A 520 10.31 -7.54 -9.88
C SER A 520 9.84 -6.36 -9.03
N VAL A 521 9.99 -5.14 -9.54
CA VAL A 521 9.73 -3.90 -8.80
C VAL A 521 8.33 -3.35 -9.07
N ILE A 522 7.68 -2.84 -8.02
CA ILE A 522 6.37 -2.17 -8.10
C ILE A 522 6.46 -0.66 -7.80
N THR A 523 7.64 -0.17 -7.38
CA THR A 523 7.90 1.25 -7.16
C THR A 523 8.04 2.03 -8.48
N TYR A 524 7.76 3.33 -8.40
CA TYR A 524 7.71 4.22 -9.55
C TYR A 524 9.02 5.03 -9.65
N ASP A 525 9.99 4.55 -10.41
CA ASP A 525 11.22 5.29 -10.73
C ASP A 525 11.44 5.35 -12.25
N ILE A 526 11.88 6.51 -12.75
CA ILE A 526 12.20 6.75 -14.15
C ILE A 526 13.59 6.22 -14.52
N ILE A 527 14.54 6.13 -13.57
CA ILE A 527 15.93 5.74 -13.86
C ILE A 527 15.99 4.35 -14.52
N PRO A 528 15.33 3.31 -13.98
CA PRO A 528 15.30 1.99 -14.62
C PRO A 528 14.69 2.00 -16.03
N ILE A 529 13.71 2.88 -16.29
CA ILE A 529 13.10 3.02 -17.62
C ILE A 529 14.10 3.62 -18.62
N LEU A 530 14.83 4.66 -18.19
CA LEU A 530 15.87 5.30 -19.01
C LEU A 530 17.01 4.34 -19.28
N SER A 531 17.50 3.62 -18.26
CA SER A 531 18.53 2.59 -18.40
C SER A 531 18.09 1.51 -19.39
N LEU A 532 16.88 0.96 -19.22
CA LEU A 532 16.32 -0.05 -20.12
C LEU A 532 16.20 0.43 -21.56
N THR A 533 15.78 1.68 -21.74
CA THR A 533 15.67 2.30 -23.06
C THR A 533 17.05 2.48 -23.70
N SER A 534 18.03 2.94 -22.93
CA SER A 534 19.42 3.11 -23.37
C SER A 534 20.03 1.80 -23.83
N SER A 535 20.01 0.77 -22.97
CA SER A 535 20.59 -0.54 -23.30
C SER A 535 19.86 -1.21 -24.47
N SER A 536 18.54 -1.01 -24.60
CA SER A 536 17.78 -1.47 -25.78
C SER A 536 18.23 -0.79 -27.07
N ILE A 537 18.43 0.54 -27.06
CA ILE A 537 18.90 1.28 -28.23
C ILE A 537 20.33 0.88 -28.59
N ASN A 538 21.23 0.78 -27.59
CA ASN A 538 22.61 0.33 -27.78
C ASN A 538 22.68 -1.03 -28.45
N LEU A 539 21.94 -2.00 -27.90
CA LEU A 539 21.88 -3.35 -28.44
C LEU A 539 21.40 -3.35 -29.91
N ILE A 540 20.36 -2.58 -30.22
CA ILE A 540 19.84 -2.47 -31.60
C ILE A 540 20.90 -1.85 -32.53
N ILE A 541 21.54 -0.76 -32.13
CA ILE A 541 22.58 -0.10 -32.94
C ILE A 541 23.74 -1.06 -33.19
N ASN A 542 24.19 -1.78 -32.16
CA ASN A 542 25.27 -2.76 -32.27
C ASN A 542 24.87 -3.88 -33.23
N ILE A 543 23.70 -4.52 -33.05
CA ILE A 543 23.24 -5.60 -33.92
C ILE A 543 23.10 -5.14 -35.37
N VAL A 544 22.41 -4.02 -35.62
CA VAL A 544 22.20 -3.48 -36.97
C VAL A 544 23.53 -3.11 -37.63
N GLY A 545 24.43 -2.47 -36.88
CA GLY A 545 25.76 -2.10 -37.34
C GLY A 545 26.57 -3.32 -37.79
N ARG A 546 26.55 -4.41 -37.00
CA ARG A 546 27.26 -5.65 -37.36
C ARG A 546 26.63 -6.37 -38.55
N LEU A 547 25.30 -6.45 -38.61
CA LEU A 547 24.59 -7.04 -39.75
C LEU A 547 24.93 -6.30 -41.05
N TYR A 548 24.93 -4.98 -41.02
CA TYR A 548 25.31 -4.16 -42.17
C TYR A 548 26.74 -4.46 -42.65
N GLN A 549 27.70 -4.56 -41.73
CA GLN A 549 29.10 -4.89 -42.07
C GLN A 549 29.25 -6.32 -42.60
N ALA A 550 28.52 -7.29 -42.04
CA ALA A 550 28.51 -8.66 -42.53
C ALA A 550 27.95 -8.75 -43.96
N ILE A 551 26.87 -8.02 -44.25
CA ILE A 551 26.27 -7.94 -45.60
C ILE A 551 27.27 -7.34 -46.59
N ILE A 552 27.97 -6.25 -46.22
CA ILE A 552 29.01 -5.65 -47.08
C ILE A 552 30.16 -6.62 -47.32
N TYR A 553 30.61 -7.34 -46.29
CA TYR A 553 31.68 -8.32 -46.42
C TYR A 553 31.31 -9.45 -47.39
N VAL A 554 30.10 -10.01 -47.27
CA VAL A 554 29.58 -11.03 -48.19
C VAL A 554 29.43 -10.48 -49.61
N ARG A 555 28.97 -9.24 -49.77
CA ARG A 555 28.83 -8.59 -51.07
C ARG A 555 30.18 -8.34 -51.75
N LYS A 556 31.20 -7.89 -51.01
CA LYS A 556 32.57 -7.74 -51.52
C LYS A 556 33.18 -9.07 -51.94
N ARG A 557 32.93 -10.15 -51.18
CA ARG A 557 33.42 -11.50 -51.51
C ARG A 557 32.75 -12.10 -52.75
N ARG A 558 31.48 -11.77 -53.00
CA ARG A 558 30.79 -12.15 -54.26
C ARG A 558 31.22 -11.36 -55.49
N LEU A 559 31.89 -10.21 -55.31
CA LEU A 559 32.33 -9.31 -56.39
C LEU A 559 33.81 -9.45 -56.76
N GLN A 560 34.58 -10.32 -56.09
CA GLN A 560 35.89 -10.75 -56.59
C GLN A 560 35.68 -11.92 -57.58
N PRO A 561 35.99 -11.76 -58.87
CA PRO A 561 36.07 -12.92 -59.77
C PRO A 561 37.20 -13.83 -59.28
N LEU A 562 36.99 -15.15 -59.32
CA LEU A 562 38.09 -16.11 -59.21
C LEU A 562 39.22 -15.68 -60.15
N SER A 563 40.42 -15.50 -59.60
CA SER A 563 41.63 -15.26 -60.39
C SER A 563 41.85 -16.41 -61.36
N ILE A 564 41.91 -16.08 -62.64
CA ILE A 564 42.30 -16.95 -63.76
C ILE A 564 43.80 -17.24 -63.62
N ILE A 565 44.19 -18.22 -62.79
CA ILE A 565 45.56 -18.80 -62.76
C ILE A 565 45.54 -20.34 -62.59
N GLU A 566 44.38 -21.00 -62.56
CA GLU A 566 44.29 -22.48 -62.55
C GLU A 566 43.55 -23.03 -63.78
N ARG A 567 43.86 -22.53 -64.97
CA ARG A 567 43.26 -23.06 -66.22
C ARG A 567 44.23 -23.26 -67.40
N ASP A 568 45.53 -23.18 -67.15
CA ASP A 568 46.54 -23.45 -68.20
C ASP A 568 47.34 -24.76 -67.97
N ASP A 569 47.19 -25.44 -66.82
CA ASP A 569 47.85 -26.75 -66.57
C ASP A 569 46.98 -27.98 -66.94
N GLU A 570 45.73 -27.78 -67.39
CA GLU A 570 44.86 -28.85 -67.90
C GLU A 570 44.78 -28.94 -69.44
N LEU A 571 45.41 -28.02 -70.18
CA LEU A 571 45.36 -28.00 -71.66
C LEU A 571 46.61 -28.58 -72.37
N ILE A 572 47.59 -29.12 -71.64
CA ILE A 572 48.78 -29.79 -72.23
C ILE A 572 48.68 -31.33 -72.16
N LYS A 573 47.61 -31.90 -71.59
CA LYS A 573 47.41 -33.37 -71.56
C LYS A 573 46.55 -33.95 -72.69
N ASP A 574 46.02 -33.12 -73.60
CA ASP A 574 45.19 -33.57 -74.73
C ASP A 574 45.79 -33.25 -76.11
N THR A 575 47.12 -33.11 -76.23
CA THR A 575 47.78 -33.13 -77.55
C THR A 575 49.21 -33.68 -77.51
N LYS A 576 49.34 -34.98 -77.25
CA LYS A 576 50.26 -35.89 -77.96
C LYS A 576 50.04 -37.35 -77.59
#